data_AF-A0A1H2Q767-F1
#
_entry.id   AF-A0A1H2Q767-F1
#
_cell.length_a   1.000
_cell.length_b   1.000
_cell.length_c   1.000
_cell.angle_alpha   90.00
_cell.angle_beta   90.00
_cell.angle_gamma   90.00
#
_symmetry.space_group_name_H-M   'P 1'
#
loop_
_entity.id
_entity.type
_entity.pdbx_description
1 polymer ?
#
loop_
_entity_poly.entity_id
_entity_poly.type
_entity_poly.pdbx_seq_one_letter_code
_entity_poly.pdbx_strand_id
1 'polypeptide(L)'
;MSDELEKEKMILDNLYRCRDLEINNLWQKSIFLGPILTLCFTGYAALLFSLIEKCNIKYHFLCLVVCFVSIIFSKLWIYMFKGSKAHYELYERAITDFERNQFQIEEKFVMGKFKYNIPIDEKIFSTNAGVFSPSRINIVIGQVNLVLWILGFIVHILFILLHFFTLKDIFIFIILFFNYIFNILYLILLLSCSLLKDKIKSSYLK
;
A
#
# COMPACT_ATOMS: atom_id res chain seq x y z
N MET A 1 -6.83 -28.50 37.21
CA MET A 1 -7.07 -28.96 35.82
C MET A 1 -8.16 -28.15 35.11
N SER A 2 -9.23 -27.71 35.81
CA SER A 2 -10.24 -26.79 35.23
C SER A 2 -9.68 -25.42 34.84
N ASP A 3 -8.90 -24.81 35.73
CA ASP A 3 -8.51 -23.40 35.59
C ASP A 3 -7.46 -23.17 34.49
N GLU A 4 -6.62 -24.17 34.22
CA GLU A 4 -5.60 -24.11 33.17
C GLU A 4 -6.24 -24.24 31.78
N LEU A 5 -7.14 -25.21 31.62
CA LEU A 5 -7.95 -25.37 30.43
C LEU A 5 -8.81 -24.13 30.14
N GLU A 6 -9.35 -23.48 31.18
CA GLU A 6 -10.12 -22.25 31.04
C GLU A 6 -9.24 -21.08 30.57
N LYS A 7 -8.01 -20.96 31.12
CA LYS A 7 -7.03 -19.98 30.64
C LYS A 7 -6.66 -20.20 29.18
N GLU A 8 -6.43 -21.44 28.75
CA GLU A 8 -6.10 -21.76 27.36
C GLU A 8 -7.24 -21.39 26.40
N LYS A 9 -8.49 -21.68 26.78
CA LYS A 9 -9.67 -21.28 25.99
C LYS A 9 -9.78 -19.75 25.89
N MET A 10 -9.53 -19.04 26.99
CA MET A 10 -9.50 -17.58 26.99
C MET A 10 -8.39 -17.02 26.10
N ILE A 11 -7.21 -17.65 26.06
CA ILE A 11 -6.12 -17.25 25.15
C ILE A 11 -6.55 -17.44 23.69
N LEU A 12 -7.12 -18.60 23.36
CA LEU A 12 -7.61 -18.89 22.01
C LEU A 12 -8.69 -17.88 21.57
N ASP A 13 -9.68 -17.61 22.42
CA ASP A 13 -10.73 -16.62 22.16
C ASP A 13 -10.15 -15.20 21.94
N ASN A 14 -9.14 -14.83 22.72
CA ASN A 14 -8.43 -13.57 22.52
C ASN A 14 -7.70 -13.51 21.18
N LEU A 15 -7.09 -14.61 20.72
CA LEU A 15 -6.45 -14.66 19.40
C LEU A 15 -7.48 -14.50 18.27
N TYR A 16 -8.62 -15.17 18.38
CA TYR A 16 -9.75 -15.01 17.48
C TYR A 16 -10.23 -13.56 17.42
N ARG A 17 -10.43 -12.94 18.59
CA ARG A 17 -10.81 -11.52 18.70
C ARG A 17 -9.78 -10.59 18.06
N CYS A 18 -8.49 -10.79 18.31
CA CYS A 18 -7.42 -9.99 17.71
C CYS A 18 -7.39 -10.10 16.18
N ARG A 19 -7.55 -11.32 15.65
CA ARG A 19 -7.65 -11.56 14.20
C ARG A 19 -8.84 -10.81 13.59
N ASP A 20 -10.02 -10.95 14.20
CA ASP A 20 -11.24 -10.34 13.66
C ASP A 20 -11.21 -8.82 13.73
N LEU A 21 -10.67 -8.26 14.82
CA LEU A 21 -10.41 -6.82 14.92
C LEU A 21 -9.50 -6.33 13.79
N GLU A 22 -8.42 -7.06 13.50
CA GLU A 22 -7.49 -6.67 12.45
C GLU A 22 -8.13 -6.72 11.06
N ILE A 23 -8.90 -7.77 10.75
CA ILE A 23 -9.63 -7.93 9.48
C ILE A 23 -10.72 -6.85 9.33
N ASN A 24 -11.53 -6.62 10.37
CA ASN A 24 -12.59 -5.61 10.34
C ASN A 24 -12.02 -4.20 10.15
N ASN A 25 -10.87 -3.93 10.76
CA ASN A 25 -10.20 -2.65 10.65
C ASN A 25 -9.46 -2.45 9.31
N LEU A 26 -9.29 -3.48 8.47
CA LEU A 26 -8.64 -3.32 7.15
C LEU A 26 -9.34 -2.26 6.29
N TRP A 27 -10.67 -2.31 6.23
CA TRP A 27 -11.45 -1.33 5.46
C TRP A 27 -11.42 0.05 6.12
N GLN A 28 -11.47 0.13 7.45
CA GLN A 28 -11.36 1.41 8.16
C GLN A 28 -9.99 2.07 7.94
N LYS A 29 -8.91 1.30 7.96
CA LYS A 29 -7.55 1.78 7.64
C LYS A 29 -7.47 2.34 6.21
N SER A 30 -8.21 1.75 5.27
CA SER A 30 -8.32 2.26 3.88
C SER A 30 -9.00 3.63 3.82
N ILE A 31 -10.02 3.87 4.66
CA ILE A 31 -10.76 5.13 4.72
C ILE A 31 -9.89 6.28 5.27
N PHE A 32 -8.84 5.99 6.05
CA PHE A 32 -7.94 7.04 6.54
C PHE A 32 -7.11 7.66 5.42
N LEU A 33 -6.45 6.84 4.62
CA LEU A 33 -5.48 7.31 3.64
C LEU A 33 -6.08 7.51 2.24
N GLY A 34 -7.29 7.00 2.02
CA GLY A 34 -7.95 6.94 0.71
C GLY A 34 -8.38 8.32 0.24
N PRO A 35 -9.09 9.10 1.08
CA PRO A 35 -9.49 10.47 0.76
C PRO A 35 -8.29 11.37 0.43
N ILE A 36 -7.15 11.18 1.10
CA ILE A 36 -5.93 11.95 0.81
C ILE A 36 -5.43 11.65 -0.60
N LEU A 37 -5.34 10.36 -0.98
CA LEU A 37 -4.94 9.98 -2.34
C LEU A 37 -5.94 10.48 -3.39
N THR A 38 -7.25 10.38 -3.13
CA THR A 38 -8.29 10.92 -4.01
C THR A 38 -8.15 12.43 -4.17
N LEU A 39 -7.91 13.17 -3.08
CA LEU A 39 -7.69 14.62 -3.11
C LEU A 39 -6.45 14.98 -3.93
N CYS A 40 -5.37 14.20 -3.83
CA CYS A 40 -4.18 14.38 -4.66
C CYS A 40 -4.51 14.20 -6.16
N PHE A 41 -5.30 13.18 -6.53
CA PHE A 41 -5.75 13.00 -7.92
C PHE A 41 -6.60 14.17 -8.42
N THR A 42 -7.54 14.66 -7.59
CA THR A 42 -8.36 15.83 -7.94
C THR A 42 -7.52 17.09 -8.11
N GLY A 43 -6.61 17.37 -7.18
CA GLY A 43 -5.70 18.50 -7.27
C GLY A 43 -4.77 18.41 -8.47
N TYR A 44 -4.27 17.21 -8.78
CA TYR A 44 -3.47 16.94 -9.97
C TYR A 44 -4.27 17.18 -11.25
N ALA A 45 -5.51 16.71 -11.34
CA ALA A 45 -6.38 16.94 -12.49
C ALA A 45 -6.63 18.43 -12.72
N ALA A 46 -6.91 19.22 -11.68
CA ALA A 46 -7.09 20.66 -11.78
C ALA A 46 -5.84 21.39 -12.31
N LEU A 47 -4.65 20.94 -11.87
CA LEU A 47 -3.37 21.45 -12.40
C LEU A 47 -3.16 21.05 -13.86
N LEU A 48 -3.52 19.82 -14.25
CA LEU A 48 -3.46 19.39 -15.64
C LEU A 48 -4.38 20.22 -16.54
N PHE A 49 -5.61 20.51 -16.12
CA PHE A 49 -6.50 21.42 -16.85
C PHE A 49 -5.88 22.80 -17.03
N SER A 50 -5.30 23.35 -15.97
CA SER A 50 -4.60 24.64 -16.03
C SER A 50 -3.42 24.62 -17.01
N LEU A 51 -2.75 23.48 -17.13
CA LEU A 51 -1.61 23.26 -18.02
C LEU A 51 -2.02 23.14 -19.49
N ILE A 52 -3.19 22.53 -19.75
CA ILE A 52 -3.82 22.46 -21.07
C ILE A 52 -4.27 23.85 -21.53
N GLU A 53 -4.90 24.63 -20.64
CA GLU A 53 -5.33 26.01 -20.96
C GLU A 53 -4.15 26.97 -21.12
N LYS A 54 -3.17 26.86 -20.21
CA LYS A 54 -2.01 27.73 -20.13
C LYS A 54 -0.77 26.87 -19.96
N CYS A 55 -0.03 26.68 -21.05
CA CYS A 55 1.23 25.93 -21.06
C CYS A 55 2.36 26.68 -20.32
N ASN A 56 2.24 26.79 -19.00
CA ASN A 56 3.16 27.50 -18.12
C ASN A 56 3.95 26.50 -17.27
N ILE A 57 5.27 26.68 -17.26
CA ILE A 57 6.23 25.87 -16.50
C ILE A 57 5.89 25.78 -15.00
N LYS A 58 5.28 26.83 -14.42
CA LYS A 58 4.86 26.85 -13.01
C LYS A 58 3.91 25.70 -12.67
N TYR A 59 3.00 25.33 -13.58
CA TYR A 59 2.07 24.23 -13.34
C TYR A 59 2.77 22.87 -13.37
N HIS A 60 3.82 22.69 -14.19
CA HIS A 60 4.65 21.47 -14.12
C HIS A 60 5.33 21.33 -12.76
N PHE A 61 5.86 22.42 -12.19
CA PHE A 61 6.44 22.40 -10.83
C PHE A 61 5.41 22.05 -9.75
N LEU A 62 4.20 22.62 -9.82
CA LEU A 62 3.12 22.29 -8.88
C LEU A 62 2.71 20.82 -9.01
N CYS A 63 2.61 20.29 -10.24
CA CYS A 63 2.35 18.87 -10.46
C CYS A 63 3.44 17.98 -9.84
N LEU A 64 4.72 18.35 -9.93
CA LEU A 64 5.80 17.59 -9.29
C LEU A 64 5.64 17.50 -7.78
N VAL A 65 5.26 18.60 -7.13
CA VAL A 65 5.01 18.61 -5.67
C VAL A 65 3.87 17.64 -5.32
N VAL A 66 2.77 17.67 -6.08
CA VAL A 66 1.63 16.75 -5.86
C VAL A 66 2.04 15.30 -6.09
N CYS A 67 2.77 14.99 -7.17
CA CYS A 67 3.27 13.64 -7.43
C CYS A 67 4.20 13.16 -6.32
N PHE A 68 5.09 14.01 -5.83
CA PHE A 68 6.02 13.69 -4.74
C PHE A 68 5.30 13.30 -3.45
N VAL A 69 4.35 14.13 -3.01
CA VAL A 69 3.53 13.87 -1.82
C VAL A 69 2.74 12.57 -1.99
N SER A 70 2.18 12.34 -3.18
CA SER A 70 1.37 11.16 -3.47
C SER A 70 2.18 9.85 -3.51
N ILE A 71 3.45 9.91 -3.93
CA ILE A 71 4.39 8.77 -3.85
C ILE A 71 4.64 8.36 -2.41
N ILE A 72 4.78 9.33 -1.49
CA ILE A 72 4.97 9.06 -0.05
C ILE A 72 3.73 8.37 0.51
N PHE A 73 2.54 8.93 0.27
CA PHE A 73 1.29 8.34 0.75
C PHE A 73 1.00 6.95 0.16
N SER A 74 1.32 6.73 -1.12
CA SER A 74 1.18 5.41 -1.75
C SER A 74 2.06 4.35 -1.07
N LYS A 75 3.27 4.72 -0.60
CA LYS A 75 4.12 3.81 0.17
C LYS A 75 3.57 3.53 1.56
N LEU A 76 3.11 4.56 2.26
CA LEU A 76 2.49 4.40 3.57
C LEU A 76 1.27 3.48 3.49
N TRP A 77 0.46 3.61 2.43
CA TRP A 77 -0.63 2.70 2.10
C TRP A 77 -0.15 1.25 2.03
N ILE A 78 0.85 0.99 1.18
CA ILE A 78 1.42 -0.36 1.00
C ILE A 78 1.91 -0.92 2.34
N TYR A 79 2.63 -0.13 3.15
CA TYR A 79 3.16 -0.57 4.43
C TYR A 79 2.07 -0.87 5.45
N MET A 80 1.03 -0.04 5.52
CA MET A 80 -0.11 -0.23 6.40
C MET A 80 -0.80 -1.58 6.15
N PHE A 81 -1.05 -1.93 4.88
CA PHE A 81 -1.68 -3.21 4.55
C PHE A 81 -0.75 -4.41 4.65
N LYS A 82 0.55 -4.25 4.36
CA LYS A 82 1.53 -5.32 4.61
C LYS A 82 1.68 -5.62 6.10
N GLY A 83 1.69 -4.58 6.95
CA GLY A 83 1.70 -4.74 8.40
C GLY A 83 0.43 -5.45 8.89
N SER A 84 -0.72 -4.95 8.45
CA SER A 84 -2.02 -5.55 8.80
C SER A 84 -2.09 -7.03 8.40
N LYS A 85 -1.59 -7.34 7.20
CA LYS A 85 -1.46 -8.71 6.71
C LYS A 85 -0.59 -9.59 7.60
N ALA A 86 0.59 -9.11 7.98
CA ALA A 86 1.48 -9.87 8.83
C ALA A 86 0.86 -10.19 10.20
N HIS A 87 0.09 -9.26 10.77
CA HIS A 87 -0.55 -9.44 12.07
C HIS A 87 -1.66 -10.49 12.04
N TYR A 88 -2.62 -10.41 11.10
CA TYR A 88 -3.68 -11.43 11.06
C TYR A 88 -3.14 -12.82 10.65
N GLU A 89 -2.15 -12.90 9.74
CA GLU A 89 -1.52 -14.20 9.39
C GLU A 89 -0.71 -14.78 10.57
N LEU A 90 -0.22 -13.95 11.49
CA LEU A 90 0.39 -14.42 12.73
C LEU A 90 -0.68 -14.99 13.68
N TYR A 91 -1.81 -14.30 13.84
CA TYR A 91 -2.91 -14.79 14.67
C TYR A 91 -3.50 -16.10 14.12
N GLU A 92 -3.72 -16.21 12.81
CA GLU A 92 -4.20 -17.45 12.18
C GLU A 92 -3.26 -18.64 12.42
N ARG A 93 -1.93 -18.42 12.35
CA ARG A 93 -0.94 -19.45 12.67
C ARG A 93 -0.97 -19.84 14.15
N ALA A 94 -1.08 -18.87 15.05
CA ALA A 94 -1.18 -19.13 16.49
C ALA A 94 -2.46 -19.89 16.86
N ILE A 95 -3.60 -19.53 16.24
CA ILE A 95 -4.88 -20.22 16.39
C ILE A 95 -4.74 -21.67 15.91
N THR A 96 -4.23 -21.87 14.69
CA THR A 96 -4.05 -23.21 14.11
C THR A 96 -3.17 -24.11 15.00
N ASP A 97 -2.09 -23.55 15.55
CA ASP A 97 -1.18 -24.25 16.47
C ASP A 97 -1.89 -24.64 17.78
N PHE A 98 -2.65 -23.72 18.39
CA PHE A 98 -3.45 -24.00 19.58
C PHE A 98 -4.51 -25.08 19.34
N GLU A 99 -5.26 -24.97 18.25
CA GLU A 99 -6.34 -25.91 17.92
C GLU A 99 -5.81 -27.33 17.70
N ARG A 100 -4.70 -27.47 16.98
CA ARG A 100 -4.11 -28.77 16.65
C ARG A 100 -3.34 -29.37 17.81
N ASN A 101 -2.44 -28.60 18.42
CA ASN A 101 -1.45 -29.15 19.34
C ASN A 101 -1.94 -29.14 20.80
N GLN A 102 -2.70 -28.13 21.22
CA GLN A 102 -3.20 -28.03 22.59
C GLN A 102 -4.57 -28.69 22.74
N PHE A 103 -5.53 -28.33 21.87
CA PHE A 103 -6.91 -28.83 21.96
C PHE A 103 -7.17 -30.11 21.15
N GLN A 104 -6.23 -30.53 20.30
CA GLN A 104 -6.34 -31.73 19.45
C GLN A 104 -7.65 -31.78 18.65
N ILE A 105 -8.08 -30.62 18.16
CA ILE A 105 -9.29 -30.49 17.34
C ILE A 105 -9.12 -31.30 16.06
N GLU A 106 -10.19 -31.96 15.62
CA GLU A 106 -10.19 -32.72 14.37
C GLU A 106 -9.81 -31.80 13.19
N GLU A 107 -8.88 -32.25 12.36
CA GLU A 107 -8.24 -31.45 11.30
C GLU A 107 -9.25 -30.77 10.35
N LYS A 108 -10.46 -31.33 10.18
CA LYS A 108 -11.51 -30.72 9.35
C LYS A 108 -12.12 -29.45 9.94
N PHE A 109 -12.03 -29.26 11.25
CA PHE A 109 -12.54 -28.08 11.98
C PHE A 109 -11.45 -27.06 12.31
N VAL A 110 -10.18 -27.43 12.12
CA VAL A 110 -9.05 -26.51 12.29
C VAL A 110 -9.17 -25.34 11.31
N MET A 111 -8.82 -24.14 11.79
CA MET A 111 -8.90 -22.93 11.00
C MET A 111 -8.22 -23.07 9.64
N GLY A 112 -8.92 -22.65 8.58
CA GLY A 112 -8.41 -22.65 7.20
C GLY A 112 -8.31 -24.05 6.56
N LYS A 113 -8.70 -25.12 7.26
CA LYS A 113 -8.74 -26.50 6.74
C LYS A 113 -10.13 -26.99 6.37
N PHE A 114 -11.16 -26.22 6.76
CA PHE A 114 -12.54 -26.54 6.42
C PHE A 114 -12.74 -26.56 4.90
N LYS A 115 -13.10 -27.73 4.35
CA LYS A 115 -13.40 -27.91 2.93
C LYS A 115 -14.90 -27.79 2.71
N TYR A 116 -15.32 -26.83 1.90
CA TYR A 116 -16.69 -26.74 1.42
C TYR A 116 -16.80 -27.23 -0.04
N ASN A 117 -18.02 -27.47 -0.52
CA ASN A 117 -18.35 -27.72 -1.94
C ASN A 117 -19.14 -26.57 -2.58
N ILE A 118 -18.73 -25.32 -2.36
CA ILE A 118 -19.29 -24.12 -2.96
C ILE A 118 -18.44 -23.79 -4.19
N PRO A 119 -19.01 -23.27 -5.28
CA PRO A 119 -18.21 -22.81 -6.42
C PRO A 119 -17.30 -21.64 -6.01
N ILE A 120 -15.99 -21.86 -6.07
CA ILE A 120 -14.98 -20.80 -6.05
C ILE A 120 -14.45 -20.63 -7.46
N ASP A 121 -14.40 -19.40 -7.96
CA ASP A 121 -13.74 -19.12 -9.21
C ASP A 121 -12.95 -17.81 -9.20
N GLU A 122 -12.13 -17.62 -10.23
CA GLU A 122 -11.28 -16.45 -10.42
C GLU A 122 -11.79 -15.55 -11.57
N LYS A 123 -13.00 -15.81 -12.08
CA LYS A 123 -13.52 -15.12 -13.26
C LYS A 123 -14.09 -13.78 -12.83
N ILE A 124 -13.57 -12.70 -13.41
CA ILE A 124 -13.97 -11.31 -13.08
C ILE A 124 -15.48 -11.05 -13.25
N PHE A 125 -16.12 -11.69 -14.23
CA PHE A 125 -17.55 -11.50 -14.52
C PHE A 125 -18.46 -12.53 -13.82
N SER A 126 -17.89 -13.40 -12.98
CA SER A 126 -18.66 -14.31 -12.16
C SER A 126 -19.12 -13.61 -10.88
N THR A 127 -20.27 -14.02 -10.36
CA THR A 127 -20.76 -13.61 -9.04
C THR A 127 -20.42 -14.63 -7.94
N ASN A 128 -19.70 -15.70 -8.28
CA ASN A 128 -19.25 -16.69 -7.31
C ASN A 128 -18.16 -16.10 -6.40
N ALA A 129 -17.94 -16.76 -5.25
CA ALA A 129 -16.85 -16.41 -4.36
C ALA A 129 -15.49 -16.64 -5.04
N GLY A 130 -14.48 -15.84 -4.68
CA GLY A 130 -13.12 -15.96 -5.21
C GLY A 130 -12.06 -16.15 -4.14
N VAL A 131 -10.87 -16.59 -4.56
CA VAL A 131 -9.70 -16.85 -3.68
C VAL A 131 -8.93 -15.57 -3.27
N PHE A 132 -9.54 -14.40 -3.45
CA PHE A 132 -8.84 -13.12 -3.31
C PHE A 132 -8.79 -12.63 -1.87
N SER A 133 -7.61 -12.21 -1.43
CA SER A 133 -7.41 -11.67 -0.08
C SER A 133 -7.65 -10.14 -0.07
N PRO A 134 -8.54 -9.62 0.79
CA PRO A 134 -8.80 -8.18 0.91
C PRO A 134 -7.54 -7.34 1.19
N SER A 135 -6.60 -7.86 1.99
CA SER A 135 -5.34 -7.17 2.28
C SER A 135 -4.43 -7.09 1.06
N ARG A 136 -4.35 -8.17 0.25
CA ARG A 136 -3.54 -8.21 -0.98
C ARG A 136 -4.10 -7.26 -2.03
N ILE A 137 -5.43 -7.20 -2.18
CA ILE A 137 -6.09 -6.23 -3.07
C ILE A 137 -5.69 -4.80 -2.66
N ASN A 138 -5.79 -4.46 -1.38
CA ASN A 138 -5.39 -3.13 -0.91
C ASN A 138 -3.89 -2.83 -1.11
N ILE A 139 -3.01 -3.82 -0.94
CA ILE A 139 -1.59 -3.66 -1.28
C ILE A 139 -1.41 -3.32 -2.76
N VAL A 140 -2.12 -4.04 -3.64
CA VAL A 140 -2.06 -3.81 -5.10
C VAL A 140 -2.58 -2.43 -5.47
N ILE A 141 -3.66 -1.95 -4.85
CA ILE A 141 -4.16 -0.58 -5.05
C ILE A 141 -3.06 0.45 -4.75
N GLY A 142 -2.36 0.29 -3.62
CA GLY A 142 -1.23 1.15 -3.27
C GLY A 142 -0.07 1.07 -4.27
N GLN A 143 0.23 -0.12 -4.80
CA GLN A 143 1.26 -0.31 -5.82
C GLN A 143 0.89 0.35 -7.16
N VAL A 144 -0.36 0.20 -7.61
CA VAL A 144 -0.86 0.85 -8.83
C VAL A 144 -0.77 2.36 -8.69
N ASN A 145 -1.26 2.93 -7.57
CA ASN A 145 -1.13 4.36 -7.29
C ASN A 145 0.33 4.81 -7.32
N LEU A 146 1.23 4.07 -6.65
CA LEU A 146 2.65 4.39 -6.65
C LEU A 146 3.23 4.46 -8.08
N VAL A 147 2.90 3.50 -8.94
CA VAL A 147 3.36 3.47 -10.34
C VAL A 147 2.82 4.68 -11.11
N LEU A 148 1.52 4.98 -11.00
CA LEU A 148 0.90 6.12 -11.69
C LEU A 148 1.57 7.45 -11.30
N TRP A 149 1.83 7.66 -10.01
CA TRP A 149 2.47 8.89 -9.55
C TRP A 149 3.95 9.01 -9.94
N ILE A 150 4.68 7.89 -10.03
CA ILE A 150 6.04 7.88 -10.57
C ILE A 150 6.05 8.26 -12.05
N LEU A 151 5.13 7.70 -12.85
CA LEU A 151 5.02 8.04 -14.26
C LEU A 151 4.71 9.53 -14.45
N GLY A 152 3.74 10.06 -13.70
CA GLY A 152 3.42 11.50 -13.71
C GLY A 152 4.62 12.36 -13.33
N PHE A 153 5.35 11.99 -12.27
CA PHE A 153 6.56 12.69 -11.83
C PHE A 153 7.61 12.75 -12.94
N ILE A 154 7.92 11.61 -13.59
CA ILE A 154 8.90 11.55 -14.70
C ILE A 154 8.46 12.43 -15.86
N VAL A 155 7.19 12.34 -16.28
CA VAL A 155 6.64 13.13 -17.39
C VAL A 155 6.82 14.63 -17.13
N HIS A 156 6.47 15.12 -15.94
CA HIS A 156 6.60 16.55 -15.65
C HIS A 156 8.06 17.03 -15.64
N ILE A 157 9.02 16.21 -15.17
CA ILE A 157 10.42 16.63 -15.26
C ILE A 157 10.92 16.65 -16.70
N LEU A 158 10.55 15.65 -17.52
CA LEU A 158 10.92 15.64 -18.94
C LEU A 158 10.43 16.91 -19.66
N PHE A 159 9.18 17.32 -19.42
CA PHE A 159 8.67 18.58 -19.97
C PHE A 159 9.44 19.81 -19.49
N ILE A 160 9.82 19.85 -18.22
CA ILE A 160 10.63 20.96 -17.69
C ILE A 160 11.99 21.01 -18.40
N LEU A 161 12.68 19.88 -18.54
CA LEU A 161 13.97 19.81 -19.24
C LEU A 161 13.87 20.24 -20.71
N LEU A 162 12.84 19.76 -21.41
CA LEU A 162 12.59 20.13 -22.82
C LEU A 162 12.31 21.63 -22.98
N HIS A 163 11.57 22.23 -22.05
CA HIS A 163 11.29 23.66 -22.08
C HIS A 163 12.58 24.49 -22.03
N PHE A 164 13.47 24.19 -21.07
CA PHE A 164 14.73 24.92 -20.94
C PHE A 164 15.73 24.61 -22.06
N PHE A 165 15.73 23.39 -22.61
CA PHE A 165 16.51 23.07 -23.81
C PHE A 165 16.09 23.95 -25.00
N THR A 166 14.79 24.14 -25.20
CA THR A 166 14.23 24.93 -26.31
C THR A 166 14.60 26.41 -26.22
N LEU A 167 14.73 26.96 -25.01
CA LEU A 167 15.16 28.35 -24.79
C LEU A 167 16.65 28.58 -25.10
N LYS A 168 17.41 27.55 -25.49
CA LYS A 168 18.87 27.58 -25.74
C LYS A 168 19.70 28.09 -24.56
N ASP A 169 19.14 28.10 -23.36
CA ASP A 169 19.87 28.40 -22.14
C ASP A 169 20.68 27.17 -21.70
N ILE A 170 21.79 26.92 -22.38
CA ILE A 170 22.65 25.74 -22.16
C ILE A 170 23.09 25.65 -20.69
N PHE A 171 23.42 26.79 -20.07
CA PHE A 171 23.83 26.82 -18.67
C PHE A 171 22.72 26.40 -17.71
N ILE A 172 21.50 26.91 -17.91
CA ILE A 172 20.33 26.55 -17.10
C ILE A 172 19.93 25.10 -17.36
N PHE A 173 19.98 24.66 -18.62
CA PHE A 173 19.71 23.27 -19.00
C PHE A 173 20.65 22.30 -18.30
N ILE A 174 21.97 22.58 -18.26
CA ILE A 174 22.94 21.73 -17.57
C ILE A 174 22.61 21.65 -16.07
N ILE A 175 22.33 22.78 -15.41
CA ILE A 175 21.95 22.81 -13.99
C ILE A 175 20.69 21.98 -13.73
N LEU A 176 19.67 22.14 -14.57
CA LEU A 176 18.40 21.41 -14.43
C LEU A 176 18.53 19.93 -14.78
N PHE A 177 19.40 19.56 -15.71
CA PHE A 177 19.68 18.17 -16.05
C PHE A 177 20.35 17.44 -14.88
N PHE A 178 21.36 18.06 -14.25
CA PHE A 178 21.94 17.52 -13.02
C PHE A 178 20.93 17.48 -11.88
N ASN A 179 20.07 18.49 -11.77
CA ASN A 179 18.96 18.50 -10.81
C ASN A 179 17.96 17.36 -11.09
N TYR A 180 17.67 17.04 -12.36
CA TYR A 180 16.82 15.91 -12.74
C TYR A 180 17.46 14.58 -12.36
N ILE A 181 18.75 14.37 -12.69
CA ILE A 181 19.48 13.17 -12.27
C ILE A 181 19.43 13.05 -10.75
N PHE A 182 19.68 14.15 -10.02
CA PHE A 182 19.59 14.15 -8.56
C PHE A 182 18.18 13.81 -8.06
N ASN A 183 17.12 14.36 -8.66
CA ASN A 183 15.73 14.04 -8.31
C ASN A 183 15.38 12.58 -8.63
N ILE A 184 15.87 12.02 -9.74
CA ILE A 184 15.70 10.61 -10.08
C ILE A 184 16.47 9.73 -9.08
N LEU A 185 17.71 10.10 -8.74
CA LEU A 185 18.49 9.38 -7.74
C LEU A 185 17.82 9.45 -6.36
N TYR A 186 17.27 10.61 -6.01
CA TYR A 186 16.49 10.84 -4.80
C TYR A 186 15.18 10.04 -4.83
N LEU A 187 14.51 9.96 -5.98
CA LEU A 187 13.31 9.14 -6.17
C LEU A 187 13.65 7.65 -6.06
N ILE A 188 14.75 7.18 -6.65
CA ILE A 188 15.27 5.81 -6.53
C ILE A 188 15.65 5.52 -5.08
N LEU A 189 16.28 6.46 -4.38
CA LEU A 189 16.55 6.37 -2.95
C LEU A 189 15.23 6.26 -2.17
N LEU A 190 14.23 7.09 -2.49
CA LEU A 190 12.91 7.04 -1.88
C LEU A 190 12.21 5.70 -2.17
N LEU A 191 12.30 5.18 -3.39
CA LEU A 191 11.72 3.91 -3.83
C LEU A 191 12.39 2.71 -3.16
N SER A 192 13.71 2.78 -2.98
CA SER A 192 14.50 1.77 -2.28
C SER A 192 14.45 1.92 -0.75
N CYS A 193 13.99 3.06 -0.23
CA CYS A 193 14.32 3.56 1.11
C CYS A 193 14.02 2.60 2.27
N SER A 194 15.08 1.90 2.65
CA SER A 194 15.45 1.47 3.99
C SER A 194 15.16 2.53 5.06
N LEU A 195 15.34 3.83 4.80
CA LEU A 195 15.19 4.89 5.82
C LEU A 195 13.79 4.97 6.47
N LEU A 196 12.72 4.91 5.68
CA LEU A 196 11.35 4.83 6.21
C LEU A 196 11.09 3.41 6.70
N LYS A 197 11.45 2.40 5.91
CA LYS A 197 11.21 0.99 6.23
C LYS A 197 11.76 0.61 7.61
N ASP A 198 12.96 1.04 7.96
CA ASP A 198 13.61 0.72 9.24
C ASP A 198 13.01 1.48 10.43
N LYS A 199 12.43 2.67 10.19
CA LYS A 199 11.68 3.43 11.21
C LYS A 199 10.28 2.88 11.47
N ILE A 200 9.63 2.29 10.46
CA ILE A 200 8.23 1.84 10.55
C ILE A 200 8.12 0.32 10.74
N LYS A 201 9.23 -0.43 10.64
CA LYS A 201 9.25 -1.87 10.93
C LYS A 201 8.79 -2.11 12.36
N SER A 202 7.86 -3.06 12.53
CA SER A 202 7.49 -3.56 13.84
C SER A 202 8.73 -4.09 14.58
N SER A 203 8.89 -3.73 15.84
CA SER A 203 9.91 -4.29 16.72
C SER A 203 9.69 -5.77 17.02
N TYR A 204 8.45 -6.24 16.95
CA TYR A 204 8.03 -7.60 17.29
C TYR A 204 8.20 -8.61 16.14
N LEU A 205 8.21 -8.14 14.89
CA LEU A 205 8.32 -8.97 13.69
C LEU A 205 9.73 -8.92 13.07
N LYS A 206 10.74 -8.61 13.89
CA LYS A 206 12.15 -8.59 13.48
C LYS A 206 12.76 -9.98 13.47
#